data_AF-V7DAA1-F1
#
_entry.id   AF-V7DAA1-F1
#
_cell.length_a   1.000
_cell.length_b   1.000
_cell.length_c   1.000
_cell.angle_alpha   90.00
_cell.angle_beta   90.00
_cell.angle_gamma   90.00
#
_symmetry.space_group_name_H-M   'P 1'
#
loop_
_entity.id
_entity.type
_entity.pdbx_description
1 polymer ?
#
loop_
_entity_poly.entity_id
_entity_poly.type
_entity_poly.pdbx_seq_one_letter_code
_entity_poly.pdbx_strand_id
1 'polypeptide(L)'
;MTALPTLTITVANHSTRDICSIYLVGGFDEEKNHYKGRPEFRGSQKQEYKDICHRAERGKVLQREGAMEEKDEKGDAAALAQLQMAIVGLLSEGIFEFRGLQYRFQISAIDPDTLDFLTREVIAQVNEW
;
A
#
# COMPACT_ATOMS: atom_id res chain seq x y z
N MET A 1 -0.51 -25.00 -22.38
CA MET A 1 -0.50 -23.90 -21.41
C MET A 1 0.90 -23.83 -20.84
N THR A 2 1.68 -22.82 -21.22
CA THR A 2 3.00 -22.56 -20.62
C THR A 2 2.78 -21.90 -19.26
N ALA A 3 3.34 -22.48 -18.19
CA ALA A 3 3.31 -21.84 -16.88
C ALA A 3 4.11 -20.52 -16.96
N LEU A 4 3.57 -19.44 -16.38
CA LEU A 4 4.30 -18.19 -16.30
C LEU A 4 5.53 -18.38 -15.40
N PRO A 5 6.66 -17.72 -15.70
CA PRO A 5 7.79 -17.70 -14.78
C PRO A 5 7.37 -17.05 -13.46
N THR A 6 7.72 -17.68 -12.33
CA THR A 6 7.40 -17.16 -10.99
C THR A 6 8.63 -16.49 -10.37
N LEU A 7 8.46 -15.27 -9.87
CA LEU A 7 9.43 -14.53 -9.06
C LEU A 7 8.91 -14.38 -7.64
N THR A 8 9.72 -14.75 -6.65
CA THR A 8 9.37 -14.56 -5.23
C THR A 8 9.96 -13.26 -4.70
N ILE A 9 9.12 -12.40 -4.13
CA ILE A 9 9.54 -11.19 -3.42
C ILE A 9 9.55 -11.50 -1.93
N THR A 10 10.74 -11.49 -1.33
CA THR A 10 10.93 -11.77 0.10
C THR A 10 11.25 -10.51 0.92
N VAL A 11 11.64 -9.41 0.28
CA VAL A 11 11.96 -8.14 0.92
C VAL A 11 11.24 -7.04 0.17
N ALA A 12 10.46 -6.19 0.86
CA ALA A 12 9.97 -4.95 0.28
C ALA A 12 11.01 -3.85 0.51
N ASN A 13 11.63 -3.40 -0.56
CA ASN A 13 12.55 -2.27 -0.51
C ASN A 13 12.37 -1.32 -1.71
N HIS A 14 13.22 -0.31 -1.83
CA HIS A 14 13.16 0.63 -2.96
C HIS A 14 13.07 -0.07 -4.33
N SER A 15 13.78 -1.18 -4.55
CA SER A 15 13.77 -1.88 -5.84
C SER A 15 12.48 -2.64 -6.13
N THR A 16 11.71 -2.99 -5.11
CA THR A 16 10.45 -3.75 -5.23
C THR A 16 9.22 -2.91 -4.87
N ARG A 17 9.39 -1.67 -4.40
CA ARG A 17 8.27 -0.84 -3.92
C ARG A 17 7.22 -0.59 -5.01
N ASP A 18 7.64 -0.45 -6.27
CA ASP A 18 6.71 -0.15 -7.36
C ASP A 18 5.81 -1.35 -7.64
N ILE A 19 6.38 -2.57 -7.69
CA ILE A 19 5.58 -3.79 -7.88
C ILE A 19 4.71 -4.09 -6.64
N CYS A 20 5.19 -3.81 -5.43
CA CYS A 20 4.37 -3.88 -4.22
C CYS A 20 3.23 -2.85 -4.25
N SER A 21 3.46 -1.63 -4.71
CA SER A 21 2.43 -0.58 -4.82
C SER A 21 1.39 -0.98 -5.85
N ILE A 22 1.79 -1.37 -7.06
CA ILE A 22 0.87 -1.83 -8.11
C ILE A 22 0.05 -3.04 -7.62
N TYR A 23 0.66 -3.96 -6.87
CA TYR A 23 -0.09 -5.05 -6.28
C TYR A 23 -1.17 -4.57 -5.30
N LEU A 24 -0.83 -3.62 -4.41
CA LEU A 24 -1.75 -3.12 -3.38
C LEU A 24 -2.83 -2.21 -3.97
N VAL A 25 -2.46 -1.18 -4.71
CA VAL A 25 -3.38 -0.12 -5.16
C VAL A 25 -3.71 -0.18 -6.65
N GLY A 26 -2.94 -0.96 -7.42
CA GLY A 26 -3.04 -1.01 -8.87
C GLY A 26 -2.22 0.08 -9.52
N GLY A 27 -2.26 0.13 -10.85
CA GLY A 27 -1.50 1.12 -11.59
C GLY A 27 -1.45 0.80 -13.07
N PHE A 28 -0.64 1.57 -13.78
CA PHE A 28 -0.37 1.38 -15.19
C PHE A 28 1.11 1.02 -15.38
N ASP A 29 1.39 0.14 -16.34
CA ASP A 29 2.76 -0.01 -16.84
C ASP A 29 3.08 1.05 -17.91
N GLU A 30 4.30 1.01 -18.44
CA GLU A 30 4.79 1.92 -19.49
C GLU A 30 3.97 1.83 -20.79
N GLU A 31 3.34 0.68 -21.03
CA GLU A 31 2.47 0.42 -22.18
C GLU A 31 1.02 0.83 -21.92
N LYS A 32 0.74 1.41 -20.74
CA LYS A 32 -0.60 1.81 -20.27
C LYS A 32 -1.56 0.64 -20.08
N ASN A 33 -1.04 -0.58 -19.88
CA ASN A 33 -1.86 -1.68 -19.42
C ASN A 33 -2.23 -1.43 -17.95
N HIS A 34 -3.52 -1.46 -17.64
CA HIS A 34 -4.00 -1.27 -16.27
C HIS A 34 -3.99 -2.58 -15.50
N TYR A 35 -3.33 -2.56 -14.33
CA TYR A 35 -3.33 -3.66 -13.38
C TYR A 35 -4.20 -3.29 -12.19
N LYS A 36 -5.13 -4.20 -11.86
CA LYS A 36 -6.01 -4.02 -10.70
C LYS A 36 -5.22 -4.33 -9.42
N GLY A 37 -5.30 -3.42 -8.47
CA GLY A 37 -4.78 -3.63 -7.12
C GLY A 37 -5.69 -4.55 -6.30
N ARG A 38 -5.35 -4.66 -5.02
CA ARG A 38 -6.12 -5.40 -4.02
C ARG A 38 -7.54 -4.85 -3.91
N PRO A 39 -8.57 -5.72 -3.89
CA PRO A 39 -9.94 -5.28 -3.73
C PRO A 39 -10.16 -4.58 -2.39
N GLU A 40 -9.41 -4.93 -1.33
CA GLU A 40 -9.49 -4.31 -0.01
C GLU A 40 -9.34 -2.79 -0.02
N PHE A 41 -8.56 -2.25 -0.97
CA PHE A 41 -8.31 -0.81 -1.07
C PHE A 41 -9.08 -0.16 -2.23
N ARG A 42 -10.01 -0.88 -2.87
CA ARG A 42 -10.76 -0.39 -4.04
C ARG A 42 -12.25 -0.74 -3.99
N GLY A 43 -13.01 -0.11 -4.88
CA GLY A 43 -14.43 -0.41 -5.06
C GLY A 43 -15.26 -0.24 -3.79
N SER A 44 -16.15 -1.20 -3.50
CA SER A 44 -16.98 -1.20 -2.29
C SER A 44 -16.23 -1.65 -1.03
N GLN A 45 -15.19 -2.49 -1.17
CA GLN A 45 -14.49 -3.09 -0.03
C GLN A 45 -13.60 -2.07 0.71
N LYS A 46 -13.12 -1.03 0.02
CA LYS A 46 -12.35 0.05 0.66
C LYS A 46 -13.08 0.79 1.77
N GLN A 47 -14.41 0.66 1.88
CA GLN A 47 -15.16 1.30 2.97
C GLN A 47 -14.68 0.80 4.34
N GLU A 48 -14.20 -0.45 4.42
CA GLU A 48 -13.59 -1.01 5.62
C GLU A 48 -12.32 -0.25 6.05
N TYR A 49 -11.61 0.33 5.07
CA TYR A 49 -10.36 1.06 5.28
C TYR A 49 -10.52 2.59 5.26
N LYS A 50 -11.72 3.11 4.99
CA LYS A 50 -11.93 4.55 4.78
C LYS A 50 -11.69 5.36 6.05
N ASP A 51 -12.25 4.92 7.18
CA ASP A 51 -12.09 5.62 8.46
C ASP A 51 -10.64 5.62 8.93
N ILE A 52 -9.96 4.48 8.82
CA ILE A 52 -8.54 4.36 9.19
C ILE A 52 -7.64 5.18 8.27
N CYS A 53 -7.88 5.19 6.95
CA CYS A 53 -7.10 6.00 6.01
C CYS A 53 -7.30 7.50 6.23
N HIS A 54 -8.54 7.97 6.45
CA HIS A 54 -8.79 9.38 6.80
C HIS A 54 -8.13 9.79 8.12
N ARG A 55 -8.18 8.92 9.16
CA ARG A 55 -7.54 9.20 10.45
C ARG A 55 -6.02 9.22 10.35
N ALA A 56 -5.44 8.31 9.56
CA ALA A 56 -4.00 8.27 9.29
C ALA A 56 -3.53 9.49 8.48
N GLU A 57 -4.31 9.92 7.49
CA GLU A 57 -4.00 11.09 6.65
C GLU A 57 -3.93 12.39 7.46
N ARG A 58 -4.93 12.65 8.32
CA ARG A 58 -4.96 13.86 9.18
C ARG A 58 -3.71 14.00 10.05
N GLY A 59 -3.09 12.88 10.43
CA GLY A 59 -1.89 12.88 11.27
C GLY A 59 -0.62 13.28 10.56
N LYS A 60 -0.60 13.09 9.25
CA LYS A 60 0.52 13.49 8.40
C LYS A 60 0.38 14.91 7.87
N VAL A 61 -0.84 15.40 7.62
CA VAL A 61 -1.08 16.78 7.16
C VAL A 61 -0.62 17.80 8.22
N LEU A 62 -0.95 17.57 9.50
CA LEU A 62 -0.58 18.46 10.61
C LEU A 62 0.94 18.56 10.83
N GLN A 63 1.71 17.50 10.53
CA GLN A 63 3.18 17.53 10.63
C GLN A 63 3.85 18.36 9.53
N ARG A 64 3.23 18.53 8.36
CA ARG A 64 3.80 19.30 7.23
C ARG A 64 3.55 20.81 7.33
N GLU A 65 2.49 21.24 7.99
CA GLU A 65 2.08 22.66 8.01
C GLU A 65 2.53 23.42 9.26
N GLY A 66 3.26 22.79 10.19
CA GLY A 66 3.82 23.46 11.37
C GLY A 66 2.77 23.97 12.38
N ALA A 67 1.50 23.64 12.19
CA ALA A 67 0.39 23.95 13.08
C ALA A 67 0.08 22.73 13.96
N MET A 68 0.90 22.50 14.99
CA MET A 68 0.55 21.61 16.09
C MET A 68 -0.01 22.46 17.22
N GLU A 69 -1.34 22.55 17.31
CA GLU A 69 -1.96 22.83 18.60
C GLU A 69 -1.89 21.54 19.43
N GLU A 70 -1.49 21.64 20.70
CA GLU A 70 -1.25 20.55 21.67
C GLU A 70 -2.44 19.57 21.86
N LYS A 71 -3.60 19.84 21.25
CA LYS A 71 -4.80 19.00 21.25
C LYS A 71 -5.02 18.18 19.96
N ASP A 72 -4.29 18.46 18.89
CA ASP A 72 -4.44 17.81 17.57
C ASP A 72 -3.22 16.96 17.16
N GLU A 73 -2.20 16.82 18.02
CA GLU A 73 -0.86 16.26 17.72
C GLU A 73 -0.78 14.77 17.30
N LYS A 74 -1.89 14.08 17.15
CA LYS A 74 -1.86 12.71 16.64
C LYS A 74 -3.06 12.51 15.76
N GLY A 75 -2.95 12.82 14.47
CA GLY A 75 -3.71 11.92 13.60
C GLY A 75 -3.19 10.52 13.83
N ASP A 76 -4.16 9.62 13.90
CA ASP A 76 -4.09 8.59 14.92
C ASP A 76 -2.91 7.65 14.62
N ALA A 77 -1.85 7.74 15.43
CA ALA A 77 -0.67 6.90 15.28
C ALA A 77 -1.05 5.41 15.36
N ALA A 78 -2.13 5.08 16.09
CA ALA A 78 -2.69 3.74 16.09
C ALA A 78 -3.37 3.40 14.75
N ALA A 79 -4.06 4.35 14.12
CA ALA A 79 -4.62 4.16 12.76
C ALA A 79 -3.51 3.97 11.72
N LEU A 80 -2.43 4.76 11.78
CA LEU A 80 -1.27 4.58 10.90
C LEU A 80 -0.61 3.21 11.11
N ALA A 81 -0.36 2.82 12.36
CA ALA A 81 0.22 1.52 12.68
C ALA A 81 -0.70 0.36 12.25
N GLN A 82 -2.01 0.49 12.46
CA GLN A 82 -2.99 -0.51 12.05
C GLN A 82 -3.03 -0.66 10.52
N LEU A 83 -2.92 0.46 9.77
CA LEU A 83 -2.85 0.41 8.31
C LEU A 83 -1.55 -0.25 7.83
N GLN A 84 -0.42 0.09 8.44
CA GLN A 84 0.87 -0.53 8.15
C GLN A 84 0.86 -2.04 8.42
N MET A 85 0.24 -2.49 9.52
CA MET A 85 0.06 -3.92 9.80
C MET A 85 -0.79 -4.61 8.73
N ALA A 86 -1.87 -3.97 8.26
CA ALA A 86 -2.70 -4.51 7.18
C ALA A 86 -1.90 -4.65 5.87
N ILE A 87 -1.12 -3.63 5.50
CA ILE A 87 -0.23 -3.66 4.33
C ILE A 87 0.78 -4.80 4.43
N VAL A 88 1.44 -4.95 5.58
CA VAL A 88 2.37 -6.06 5.82
C VAL A 88 1.66 -7.39 5.66
N GLY A 89 0.49 -7.57 6.29
CA GLY A 89 -0.29 -8.81 6.18
C GLY A 89 -0.65 -9.18 4.74
N LEU A 90 -1.06 -8.21 3.94
CA LEU A 90 -1.40 -8.42 2.53
C LEU A 90 -0.16 -8.73 1.67
N LEU A 91 1.01 -8.23 2.04
CA LEU A 91 2.29 -8.52 1.37
C LEU A 91 2.96 -9.81 1.86
N SER A 92 2.56 -10.34 3.02
CA SER A 92 3.14 -11.58 3.54
C SER A 92 2.71 -12.80 2.71
N GLU A 93 1.52 -12.77 2.11
CA GLU A 93 0.96 -13.90 1.38
C GLU A 93 0.12 -13.42 0.19
N GLY A 94 0.77 -13.30 -0.97
CA GLY A 94 0.14 -12.75 -2.16
C GLY A 94 0.64 -13.34 -3.47
N ILE A 95 -0.22 -13.38 -4.49
CA ILE A 95 0.19 -13.67 -5.87
C ILE A 95 -0.35 -12.55 -6.76
N PHE A 96 0.48 -12.11 -7.71
CA PHE A 96 0.14 -11.05 -8.65
C PHE A 96 0.77 -11.31 -10.00
N GLU A 97 0.04 -11.03 -11.07
CA GLU A 97 0.56 -11.16 -12.43
C GLU A 97 0.86 -9.78 -13.00
N PHE A 98 2.10 -9.58 -13.46
CA PHE A 98 2.56 -8.32 -14.01
C PHE A 98 3.51 -8.58 -15.18
N ARG A 99 3.22 -7.97 -16.35
CA ARG A 99 3.99 -8.13 -17.59
C ARG A 99 4.33 -9.59 -17.95
N GLY A 100 3.36 -10.50 -17.78
CA GLY A 100 3.54 -11.92 -18.08
C GLY A 100 4.44 -12.69 -17.09
N LEU A 101 4.74 -12.11 -15.93
CA LEU A 101 5.42 -12.77 -14.82
C LEU A 101 4.46 -12.92 -13.65
N GLN A 102 4.59 -14.03 -12.92
CA GLN A 102 3.87 -14.24 -11.68
C GLN A 102 4.78 -13.84 -10.50
N TYR A 103 4.39 -12.82 -9.77
CA TYR A 103 5.02 -12.42 -8.53
C TYR A 103 4.34 -13.12 -7.36
N ARG A 104 5.13 -13.80 -6.53
CA ARG A 104 4.67 -14.35 -5.25
C ARG A 104 5.28 -13.51 -4.14
N PHE A 105 4.43 -12.84 -3.36
CA PHE A 105 4.86 -12.09 -2.19
C PHE A 105 4.93 -13.03 -0.99
N GLN A 106 6.12 -13.08 -0.39
CA GLN A 106 6.44 -13.80 0.83
C GLN A 106 7.35 -12.92 1.69
N ILE A 107 6.87 -11.70 1.95
CA ILE A 107 7.73 -10.66 2.49
C ILE A 107 8.04 -10.94 3.96
N SER A 108 9.32 -11.12 4.28
CA SER A 108 9.84 -11.32 5.64
C SER A 108 10.48 -10.06 6.21
N ALA A 109 10.78 -9.05 5.38
CA ALA A 109 11.33 -7.77 5.80
C ALA A 109 10.84 -6.63 4.90
N ILE A 110 10.58 -5.47 5.50
CA ILE A 110 10.22 -4.24 4.80
C ILE A 110 11.07 -3.10 5.36
N ASP A 111 11.73 -2.33 4.49
CA ASP A 111 12.40 -1.12 4.96
C ASP A 111 11.41 0.01 5.28
N PRO A 112 11.71 0.88 6.26
CA PRO A 112 10.77 1.90 6.72
C PRO A 112 10.30 2.87 5.64
N ASP A 113 11.19 3.27 4.73
CA ASP A 113 10.88 4.24 3.66
C ASP A 113 9.90 3.63 2.65
N THR A 114 10.07 2.35 2.34
CA THR A 114 9.17 1.58 1.49
C THR A 114 7.82 1.39 2.15
N LEU A 115 7.78 1.05 3.44
CA LEU A 115 6.51 0.96 4.17
C LEU A 115 5.77 2.30 4.19
N ASP A 116 6.49 3.40 4.43
CA ASP A 116 5.91 4.73 4.45
C ASP A 116 5.35 5.14 3.08
N PHE A 117 6.11 4.85 2.01
CA PHE A 117 5.67 5.05 0.63
C PHE A 117 4.39 4.27 0.33
N LEU A 118 4.38 2.94 0.55
CA LEU A 118 3.21 2.10 0.28
C LEU A 118 1.99 2.53 1.10
N THR A 119 2.20 2.98 2.33
CA THR A 119 1.13 3.52 3.18
C THR A 119 0.50 4.77 2.57
N ARG A 120 1.30 5.67 1.99
CA ARG A 120 0.77 6.87 1.31
C ARG A 120 -0.04 6.52 0.08
N GLU A 121 0.46 5.58 -0.73
CA GLU A 121 -0.25 5.12 -1.93
C GLU A 121 -1.61 4.52 -1.58
N VAL A 122 -1.68 3.71 -0.51
CA VAL A 122 -2.94 3.14 -0.03
C VAL A 122 -3.90 4.22 0.48
N ILE A 123 -3.42 5.17 1.27
CA ILE A 123 -4.24 6.30 1.76
C ILE A 123 -4.82 7.08 0.58
N ALA A 124 -4.00 7.45 -0.40
CA ALA A 124 -4.43 8.17 -1.59
C ALA A 124 -5.49 7.37 -2.36
N GLN A 125 -5.24 6.08 -2.62
CA GLN A 125 -6.16 5.23 -3.36
C GLN A 125 -7.52 5.06 -2.66
N VAL A 126 -7.53 4.97 -1.32
CA VAL A 126 -8.77 4.80 -0.55
C VAL A 126 -9.54 6.12 -0.45
N ASN A 127 -8.86 7.25 -0.26
CA ASN A 127 -9.48 8.55 0.00
C ASN A 127 -9.85 9.34 -1.27
N GLU A 128 -9.13 9.18 -2.38
CA GLU A 128 -9.39 9.93 -3.63
C GLU A 128 -10.65 9.48 -4.38
N TRP A 129 -11.27 8.36 -3.99
CA TRP A 129 -12.37 7.74 -4.71
C TRP A 129 -13.55 7.39 -3.81
#